data_AF-E3NQ42-F1
#
_entry.id   AF-E3NQ42-F1
#
_cell.length_a   1.000
_cell.length_b   1.000
_cell.length_c   1.000
_cell.angle_alpha   90.00
_cell.angle_beta   90.00
_cell.angle_gamma   90.00
#
_symmetry.space_group_name_H-M   'P 1'
#
loop_
_entity.id
_entity.type
_entity.pdbx_description
1 polymer ?
#
loop_
_entity_poly.entity_id
_entity_poly.type
_entity_poly.pdbx_seq_one_letter_code
_entity_poly.pdbx_strand_id
1 'polypeptide(L)' 'MTFKEKGQKVTVKFESSSSIKFRESSSAKVTKTMLTIEGAGCEKLKTTHYHWIDWPDRGVPTADNAILELLEKARVSK' A
#
# COMPACT_ATOMS: atom_id res chain seq x y z
N MET A 1 13.61 8.70 2.04
CA MET A 1 14.67 7.70 1.85
C MET A 1 15.19 7.83 0.42
N THR A 2 16.51 7.77 0.20
CA THR A 2 17.11 8.00 -1.12
C THR A 2 17.85 6.76 -1.57
N PHE A 3 17.59 6.33 -2.80
CA PHE A 3 18.16 5.14 -3.40
C PHE A 3 18.89 5.49 -4.69
N LYS A 4 19.87 4.66 -5.06
CA LYS A 4 20.50 4.70 -6.38
C LYS A 4 20.14 3.41 -7.10
N GLU A 5 19.34 3.51 -8.16
CA GLU A 5 18.99 2.38 -9.01
C GLU A 5 19.53 2.64 -10.42
N LYS A 6 20.36 1.73 -10.94
CA LYS A 6 20.98 1.85 -12.29
C LYS A 6 21.65 3.21 -12.56
N GLY A 7 22.22 3.84 -11.53
CA GLY A 7 22.87 5.16 -11.62
C GLY A 7 21.94 6.36 -11.47
N GLN A 8 20.63 6.15 -11.36
CA GLN A 8 19.63 7.22 -11.17
C GLN A 8 19.28 7.40 -9.69
N LYS A 9 19.14 8.67 -9.25
CA LYS A 9 18.75 9.01 -7.89
C LYS A 9 17.23 8.94 -7.76
N VAL A 10 16.74 8.02 -6.93
CA VAL A 10 15.31 7.87 -6.61
C VAL A 10 15.09 8.34 -5.17
N THR A 11 14.12 9.23 -4.94
CA THR A 11 13.76 9.71 -3.61
C THR A 11 12.35 9.26 -3.27
N VAL A 12 12.21 8.50 -2.18
CA VAL A 12 10.91 8.08 -1.65
C VAL A 12 10.57 8.98 -0.47
N LYS A 13 9.44 9.68 -0.56
CA LYS A 13 8.88 10.55 0.46
C LYS A 13 7.62 9.92 1.04
N PHE A 14 7.58 9.81 2.36
CA PHE A 14 6.39 9.42 3.09
C PHE A 14 5.41 10.60 3.13
N GLU A 15 4.14 10.39 2.74
CA GLU A 15 3.10 11.40 2.88
C GLU A 15 2.22 11.13 4.11
N SER A 16 1.62 9.95 4.19
CA SER A 16 0.72 9.60 5.29
C SER A 16 0.59 8.09 5.46
N SER A 17 0.16 7.67 6.65
CA SER A 17 -0.20 6.29 6.94
C SER A 17 -1.47 6.24 7.77
N SER A 18 -2.39 5.34 7.44
CA SER A 18 -3.63 5.14 8.18
C SER A 18 -4.14 3.71 8.09
N SER A 19 -4.83 3.25 9.13
CA SER A 19 -5.54 1.97 9.11
C SER A 19 -6.77 2.08 8.21
N ILE A 20 -6.98 1.07 7.38
CA ILE A 20 -8.19 0.97 6.55
C ILE A 20 -9.37 0.59 7.44
N LYS A 21 -10.49 1.26 7.20
CA LYS A 21 -11.80 0.83 7.70
C LYS A 21 -12.51 0.10 6.57
N PHE A 22 -12.87 -1.16 6.84
CA PHE A 22 -13.69 -1.97 5.94
C PHE A 22 -15.17 -1.58 6.11
N ARG A 23 -15.97 -1.83 5.07
CA ARG A 23 -17.42 -1.52 5.06
C ARG A 23 -18.18 -2.33 6.10
N GLU A 24 -17.80 -3.59 6.27
CA GLU A 24 -18.37 -4.51 7.25
C GLU A 24 -17.45 -4.65 8.47
N SER A 25 -17.97 -5.21 9.57
CA SER A 25 -17.18 -5.50 10.77
C SER A 25 -16.17 -6.61 10.50
N SER A 26 -15.02 -6.25 9.94
CA SER A 26 -13.86 -7.12 9.75
C SER A 26 -12.87 -6.94 10.89
N SER A 27 -12.23 -8.03 11.31
CA SER A 27 -11.10 -8.00 12.24
C SER A 27 -9.76 -7.73 11.54
N ALA A 28 -9.74 -7.69 10.21
CA ALA A 28 -8.53 -7.54 9.40
C ALA A 28 -7.81 -6.21 9.69
N LYS A 29 -6.49 -6.28 9.83
CA LYS A 29 -5.63 -5.13 10.11
C LYS A 29 -4.81 -4.80 8.88
N VAL A 30 -5.29 -3.83 8.10
CA VAL A 30 -4.59 -3.33 6.92
C VAL A 30 -4.20 -1.86 7.10
N THR A 31 -2.94 -1.55 6.84
CA THR A 31 -2.42 -0.18 6.83
C THR A 31 -2.24 0.30 5.40
N LYS A 32 -2.77 1.47 5.10
CA LYS A 32 -2.57 2.21 3.85
C LYS A 32 -1.48 3.24 4.08
N THR A 33 -0.44 3.24 3.26
CA THR A 33 0.63 4.24 3.26
C THR A 33 0.73 4.92 1.91
N MET A 34 0.65 6.25 1.89
CA MET A 34 0.82 7.05 0.68
C MET A 34 2.28 7.50 0.57
N LEU A 35 2.89 7.22 -0.57
CA LEU A 35 4.29 7.51 -0.86
C LEU A 35 4.39 8.32 -2.15
N THR A 36 5.28 9.31 -2.14
CA THR A 36 5.68 10.05 -3.34
C THR A 36 7.09 9.63 -3.73
N ILE A 37 7.20 9.07 -4.93
CA ILE A 37 8.46 8.63 -5.53
C ILE A 37 8.89 9.70 -6.52
N GLU A 38 10.08 10.26 -6.33
CA GLU A 38 10.68 11.24 -7.25
C GLU A 38 11.88 10.60 -7.96
N GLY A 39 11.81 10.51 -9.29
CA GLY A 39 12.83 9.91 -10.15
C GLY A 39 13.79 10.93 -10.77
N ALA A 40 14.69 10.45 -11.64
CA ALA A 40 15.54 11.32 -12.44
C ALA A 40 14.68 12.14 -13.42
N GLY A 41 14.92 13.45 -13.52
CA GLY A 41 14.12 14.34 -14.38
C GLY A 41 12.92 15.00 -13.71
N CYS A 42 12.84 15.01 -12.38
CA CYS A 42 11.74 15.61 -11.60
C CYS A 42 10.36 14.94 -11.80
N GLU A 43 10.32 13.75 -12.41
CA GLU A 43 9.11 12.94 -12.49
C GLU A 43 8.69 12.52 -11.09
N LYS A 44 7.41 12.75 -10.76
CA LYS A 44 6.82 12.40 -9.47
C LYS A 44 5.71 11.39 -9.68
N LEU A 45 5.83 10.24 -9.03
CA LEU A 45 4.81 9.22 -8.98
C LEU A 45 4.24 9.15 -7.57
N LYS A 46 2.93 9.33 -7.43
CA LYS A 46 2.23 9.01 -6.19
C LYS A 46 1.80 7.55 -6.22
N THR A 47 2.17 6.81 -5.19
CA THR A 47 1.76 5.41 -5.03
C THR A 47 1.13 5.19 -3.66
N THR A 48 0.22 4.22 -3.61
CA THR A 48 -0.41 3.77 -2.38
C THR A 48 0.05 2.35 -2.10
N HIS A 49 0.71 2.15 -0.96
CA HIS A 49 1.10 0.85 -0.45
C HIS A 49 0.07 0.35 0.55
N TYR A 50 -0.36 -0.90 0.40
CA TYR A 50 -1.29 -1.57 1.29
C TYR A 50 -0.58 -2.73 1.99
N HIS A 51 -0.56 -2.72 3.32
CA HIS A 51 0.13 -3.72 4.13
C HIS A 51 -0.87 -4.45 5.03
N TRP A 52 -1.04 -5.76 4.79
CA TRP A 52 -1.85 -6.65 5.62
C TRP A 52 -1.02 -7.18 6.78
N ILE A 53 -1.38 -6.81 8.01
CA ILE A 53 -0.56 -7.04 9.20
C ILE A 53 -0.86 -8.39 9.87
N ASP A 54 -2.11 -8.80 9.87
CA ASP A 54 -2.60 -9.98 10.61
C ASP A 54 -2.87 -11.20 9.72
N TRP A 55 -2.33 -11.23 8.49
CA TRP A 55 -2.34 -12.44 7.67
C TRP A 55 -1.26 -13.40 8.19
N PRO A 56 -1.63 -14.62 8.63
CA PRO A 56 -0.64 -15.57 9.13
C PRO A 56 0.29 -16.09 8.02
N ASP A 57 1.60 -16.13 8.26
CA ASP A 57 2.59 -16.65 7.31
C ASP A 57 2.26 -18.07 6.79
N ARG A 58 1.66 -18.90 7.66
CA ARG A 58 1.19 -20.24 7.34
C ARG A 58 -0.30 -20.36 7.63
N GLY A 59 -1.11 -19.82 6.72
CA GLY A 59 -2.56 -19.91 6.81
C GLY A 59 -3.25 -18.97 5.83
N VAL A 60 -4.54 -18.77 6.07
CA VAL A 60 -5.39 -17.83 5.34
C VAL A 60 -5.94 -16.80 6.32
N PRO A 61 -6.30 -15.60 5.88
CA PRO A 61 -6.94 -14.62 6.74
C PRO A 61 -8.33 -15.13 7.11
N THR A 62 -8.95 -14.46 8.10
CA THR A 62 -10.33 -14.73 8.49
C THR A 62 -11.24 -14.71 7.25
N ALA A 63 -12.19 -15.64 7.18
CA ALA A 63 -13.14 -15.73 6.09
C ALA A 63 -14.16 -14.58 6.16
N ASP A 64 -13.77 -13.40 5.65
CA ASP A 64 -14.60 -12.22 5.55
C ASP A 64 -14.40 -11.46 4.22
N ASN A 65 -15.14 -10.36 4.03
CA ASN A 65 -15.10 -9.57 2.81
C ASN A 65 -13.90 -8.60 2.72
N ALA A 66 -13.01 -8.56 3.71
CA ALA A 66 -11.91 -7.58 3.74
C ALA A 66 -10.92 -7.78 2.59
N ILE A 67 -10.65 -9.03 2.19
CA ILE A 67 -9.75 -9.32 1.07
C ILE A 67 -10.33 -8.82 -0.26
N LEU A 68 -11.63 -8.99 -0.47
CA LEU A 68 -12.31 -8.55 -1.68
C LEU A 68 -12.36 -7.02 -1.74
N GLU A 69 -12.64 -6.36 -0.62
CA GLU A 69 -12.63 -4.90 -0.54
C GLU A 69 -11.21 -4.33 -0.74
N LEU A 70 -10.17 -4.98 -0.18
CA LEU A 70 -8.79 -4.56 -0.40
C LEU A 70 -8.41 -4.68 -1.89
N LEU A 71 -8.83 -5.76 -2.56
CA LEU A 71 -8.64 -5.95 -3.99
C LEU A 71 -9.36 -4.87 -4.82
N GLU A 72 -10.58 -4.48 -4.44
CA GLU A 72 -11.31 -3.37 -5.06
C GLU A 72 -10.53 -2.05 -4.92
N LYS A 73 -9.96 -1.77 -3.75
CA LYS A 73 -9.15 -0.55 -3.52
C LYS A 73 -7.78 -0.56 -4.22
N ALA A 74 -7.16 -1.74 -4.36
CA ALA A 74 -5.83 -1.88 -4.96
C ALA A 74 -5.88 -1.94 -6.50
N ARG A 75 -7.01 -2.34 -7.08
CA ARG A 75 -7.20 -2.31 -8.53
C ARG A 75 -7.14 -0.87 -9.03
N VAL A 76 -6.27 -0.64 -10.01
CA VAL A 76 -6.27 0.59 -10.80
C VAL A 76 -7.61 0.64 -11.55
N SER A 77 -8.38 1.72 -11.42
CA SER A 77 -9.55 1.90 -12.27
C SER A 77 -9.07 1.90 -13.73
N LYS A 78 -9.61 1.00 -14.55
CA LYS A 78 -9.44 1.06 -16.00
C LYS A 78 -9.98 2.38 -16.55
#